data_AF-A0A0U3TP33-F1
#
_entry.id   AF-A0A0U3TP33-F1
#
_cell.length_a   1.000
_cell.length_b   1.000
_cell.length_c   1.000
_cell.angle_alpha   90.00
_cell.angle_beta   90.00
_cell.angle_gamma   90.00
#
_symmetry.space_group_name_H-M   'P 1'
#
loop_
_entity.id
_entity.type
_entity.pdbx_description
1 polymer ?
#
loop_
_entity_poly.entity_id
_entity_poly.type
_entity_poly.pdbx_seq_one_letter_code
_entity_poly.pdbx_strand_id
1 'polypeptide(L)'
;KRLNRMKNSVITGVYPASPSSWLFVVIAILATMYTRSDPSMGLIAKIQEHLPVSQSLSVQSQTVLSAVLFSTALWLSLILTMRLILKQLLSYHHWMFEQHGQMSNTTRVWLALVRIFSGRKPLLYSYQGSLPHLPVPRIKDTVSRYLESVRPLLEEEQYRRMSCLAGEFEHSLGPRLQWYL
;
A
#
# COMPACT_ATOMS: atom_id res chain seq x y z
N LYS A 1 -25.33 -9.01 11.42
CA LYS A 1 -23.86 -8.98 11.74
C LYS A 1 -22.95 -9.34 10.55
N ARG A 2 -23.22 -10.38 9.74
CA ARG A 2 -22.38 -10.76 8.56
C ARG A 2 -22.38 -9.72 7.43
N LEU A 3 -23.55 -9.16 7.08
CA LEU A 3 -23.66 -8.10 6.06
C LEU A 3 -22.84 -6.85 6.40
N ASN A 4 -22.85 -6.42 7.68
CA ASN A 4 -22.08 -5.25 8.09
C ASN A 4 -20.56 -5.48 7.95
N ARG A 5 -20.07 -6.73 8.13
CA ARG A 5 -18.66 -7.06 7.89
C ARG A 5 -18.32 -7.07 6.41
N MET A 6 -19.19 -7.61 5.56
CA MET A 6 -19.00 -7.55 4.10
C MET A 6 -19.04 -6.11 3.58
N LYS A 7 -20.01 -5.31 4.03
CA LYS A 7 -20.11 -3.89 3.72
C LYS A 7 -18.87 -3.14 4.19
N ASN A 8 -18.38 -3.40 5.41
CA ASN A 8 -17.12 -2.82 5.87
C ASN A 8 -15.94 -3.25 5.02
N SER A 9 -15.82 -4.54 4.68
CA SER A 9 -14.73 -5.07 3.84
C SER A 9 -14.71 -4.45 2.44
N VAL A 10 -15.89 -4.23 1.85
CA VAL A 10 -16.01 -3.56 0.54
C VAL A 10 -15.67 -2.07 0.67
N ILE A 11 -16.16 -1.39 1.71
CA ILE A 11 -15.89 0.04 1.93
C ILE A 11 -14.40 0.28 2.25
N THR A 12 -13.78 -0.57 3.07
CA THR A 12 -12.33 -0.51 3.38
C THR A 12 -11.48 -1.01 2.22
N GLY A 13 -11.98 -1.91 1.38
CA GLY A 13 -11.33 -2.39 0.16
C GLY A 13 -11.30 -1.35 -0.97
N VAL A 14 -12.28 -0.45 -1.01
CA VAL A 14 -12.35 0.62 -2.01
C VAL A 14 -11.66 1.92 -1.55
N TYR A 15 -11.38 2.05 -0.25
CA TYR A 15 -10.63 3.17 0.31
C TYR A 15 -9.24 3.32 -0.32
N PRO A 16 -8.74 4.54 -0.63
CA PRO A 16 -9.27 5.88 -0.31
C PRO A 16 -10.36 6.43 -1.25
N ALA A 17 -10.71 5.71 -2.31
CA ALA A 17 -11.79 6.13 -3.20
C ALA A 17 -13.15 5.87 -2.54
N SER A 18 -14.15 6.71 -2.80
CA SER A 18 -15.54 6.44 -2.41
C SER A 18 -16.26 5.67 -3.53
N PRO A 19 -17.28 4.84 -3.24
CA PRO A 19 -18.14 4.29 -4.28
C PRO A 19 -18.78 5.35 -5.19
N SER A 20 -18.92 6.60 -4.71
CA SER A 20 -19.38 7.73 -5.52
C SER A 20 -18.36 8.23 -6.56
N SER A 21 -17.06 8.02 -6.32
CA SER A 21 -16.02 8.35 -7.32
C SER A 21 -16.12 7.49 -8.58
N TRP A 22 -16.61 6.25 -8.45
CA TRP A 22 -16.88 5.38 -9.59
C TRP A 22 -17.93 5.98 -10.53
N LEU A 23 -19.02 6.52 -9.95
CA LEU A 23 -20.07 7.19 -10.73
C LEU A 23 -19.52 8.39 -11.50
N PHE A 24 -18.62 9.17 -10.89
CA PHE A 24 -17.99 10.30 -11.58
C PHE A 24 -17.13 9.84 -12.77
N VAL A 25 -16.34 8.77 -12.61
CA VAL A 25 -15.53 8.20 -13.70
C VAL A 25 -16.42 7.68 -14.84
N VAL A 26 -17.51 6.99 -14.51
CA VAL A 26 -18.49 6.49 -15.49
C VAL A 26 -19.14 7.66 -16.23
N ILE A 27 -19.65 8.68 -15.51
CA ILE A 27 -20.29 9.87 -16.12
C ILE A 27 -19.30 10.62 -17.01
N ALA A 28 -18.04 10.79 -16.58
CA ALA A 28 -17.00 11.44 -17.36
C ALA A 28 -16.71 10.67 -18.66
N ILE A 29 -16.54 9.34 -18.60
CA ILE A 29 -16.29 8.51 -19.78
C ILE A 29 -17.48 8.54 -20.73
N LEU A 30 -18.71 8.43 -20.23
CA LEU A 30 -19.92 8.56 -21.05
C LEU A 30 -20.02 9.95 -21.70
N ALA A 31 -19.81 11.02 -20.95
CA ALA A 31 -19.86 12.39 -21.47
C ALA A 31 -18.84 12.59 -22.59
N THR A 32 -17.61 12.10 -22.41
CA THR A 32 -16.52 12.21 -23.39
C THR A 32 -16.82 11.40 -24.66
N MET A 33 -17.44 10.22 -24.53
CA MET A 33 -17.92 9.45 -25.68
C MET A 33 -19.02 10.18 -26.46
N TYR A 34 -19.95 10.84 -25.76
CA TYR A 34 -20.99 11.65 -26.42
C TYR A 34 -20.41 12.89 -27.13
N THR A 35 -19.23 13.36 -26.73
CA THR A 35 -18.54 14.48 -27.39
C THR A 35 -17.64 14.08 -28.56
N ARG A 36 -17.62 12.80 -28.98
CA ARG A 36 -16.77 12.23 -30.05
C ARG A 36 -15.26 12.42 -29.87
N SER A 37 -14.81 12.71 -28.66
CA SER A 37 -13.39 12.73 -28.33
C SER A 37 -13.04 11.38 -27.72
N ASP A 38 -12.77 10.34 -28.51
CA ASP A 38 -12.52 9.00 -27.99
C ASP A 38 -11.34 8.99 -27.00
N PRO A 39 -11.58 8.91 -25.68
CA PRO A 39 -10.51 9.00 -24.69
C PRO A 39 -9.79 7.66 -24.51
N SER A 40 -10.34 6.59 -25.11
CA SER A 40 -9.90 5.22 -24.91
C SER A 40 -8.78 4.78 -25.86
N MET A 41 -8.32 5.63 -26.79
CA MET A 41 -7.32 5.28 -27.81
C MET A 41 -7.62 3.91 -28.48
N GLY A 42 -8.89 3.57 -28.69
CA GLY A 42 -9.30 2.29 -29.28
C GLY A 42 -9.37 1.08 -28.33
N LEU A 43 -9.09 1.23 -27.04
CA LEU A 43 -9.23 0.16 -26.03
C LEU A 43 -10.67 -0.33 -25.90
N ILE A 44 -11.66 0.55 -26.02
CA ILE A 44 -13.08 0.18 -25.98
C ILE A 44 -13.43 -0.72 -27.17
N ALA A 45 -12.90 -0.43 -28.37
CA ALA A 45 -13.09 -1.27 -29.56
C ALA A 45 -12.42 -2.65 -29.40
N LYS A 46 -11.23 -2.71 -28.79
CA LYS A 46 -10.52 -3.97 -28.52
C LYS A 46 -11.24 -4.86 -27.50
N ILE A 47 -11.89 -4.24 -26.51
CA ILE A 47 -12.75 -4.92 -25.53
C ILE A 47 -14.02 -5.45 -26.22
N GLN A 48 -14.61 -4.69 -27.15
CA GLN A 48 -15.78 -5.12 -27.92
C GLN A 48 -15.50 -6.34 -28.80
N GLU A 49 -14.30 -6.44 -29.38
CA GLU A 49 -13.89 -7.55 -30.23
C GLU A 49 -13.68 -8.87 -29.47
N HIS A 50 -13.26 -8.79 -28.20
CA HIS A 50 -13.05 -9.98 -27.33
C HIS A 50 -14.30 -10.41 -26.55
N LEU A 51 -15.42 -9.68 -26.66
CA LEU A 51 -16.68 -10.02 -26.00
C LEU A 51 -17.52 -10.95 -26.91
N PRO A 52 -17.76 -12.22 -26.53
CA PRO A 52 -18.52 -13.18 -27.34
C PRO A 52 -20.03 -12.89 -27.44
N VAL A 53 -20.49 -11.75 -26.91
CA VAL A 53 -21.90 -11.35 -26.82
C VAL A 53 -22.34 -10.48 -28.02
N SER A 54 -21.47 -10.33 -29.03
CA SER A 54 -21.70 -9.44 -30.19
C SER A 54 -22.92 -9.79 -31.05
N GLN A 55 -23.43 -11.02 -30.96
CA GLN A 55 -24.51 -11.50 -31.83
C GLN A 55 -25.93 -11.27 -31.30
N SER A 56 -26.12 -10.86 -30.04
CA SER A 56 -27.45 -10.79 -29.40
C SER A 56 -27.85 -9.40 -28.90
N LEU A 57 -26.98 -8.39 -28.98
CA LEU A 57 -27.23 -7.05 -28.43
C LEU A 57 -27.16 -5.96 -29.50
N SER A 58 -27.93 -4.88 -29.31
CA SER A 58 -27.88 -3.70 -30.18
C SER A 58 -26.52 -2.98 -30.07
N VAL A 59 -26.10 -2.33 -31.16
CA VAL A 59 -24.83 -1.58 -31.26
C VAL A 59 -24.69 -0.52 -30.15
N GLN A 60 -25.80 0.10 -29.75
CA GLN A 60 -25.85 1.06 -28.65
C GLN A 60 -25.65 0.41 -27.28
N SER A 61 -26.22 -0.77 -27.04
CA SER A 61 -26.02 -1.50 -25.79
C SER A 61 -24.59 -2.03 -25.65
N GLN A 62 -23.96 -2.46 -26.73
CA GLN A 62 -22.58 -2.94 -26.74
C GLN A 62 -21.57 -1.82 -26.44
N THR A 63 -21.79 -0.62 -26.99
CA THR A 63 -20.94 0.55 -26.73
C THR A 63 -21.06 1.03 -25.29
N VAL A 64 -22.27 1.07 -24.72
CA VAL A 64 -22.47 1.41 -23.31
C VAL A 64 -21.86 0.36 -22.38
N LEU A 65 -22.05 -0.94 -22.66
CA LEU A 65 -21.51 -2.01 -21.83
C LEU A 65 -19.97 -1.98 -21.80
N SER A 66 -19.33 -1.83 -22.95
CA SER A 66 -17.87 -1.73 -23.06
C SER A 66 -17.33 -0.46 -22.37
N ALA A 67 -18.05 0.66 -22.46
CA ALA A 67 -17.71 1.89 -21.74
C ALA A 67 -17.77 1.70 -20.22
N VAL A 68 -18.80 1.03 -19.70
CA VAL A 68 -18.94 0.72 -18.27
C VAL A 68 -17.83 -0.23 -17.81
N LEU A 69 -17.51 -1.28 -18.58
CA LEU A 69 -16.41 -2.20 -18.28
C LEU A 69 -15.04 -1.51 -18.28
N PHE A 70 -14.81 -0.62 -19.24
CA PHE A 70 -13.57 0.17 -19.27
C PHE A 70 -13.49 1.12 -18.07
N SER A 71 -14.61 1.77 -17.73
CA SER A 71 -14.71 2.67 -16.57
C SER A 71 -14.46 1.95 -15.25
N THR A 72 -15.01 0.75 -15.06
CA THR A 72 -14.75 -0.06 -13.86
C THR A 72 -13.30 -0.50 -13.79
N ALA A 73 -12.70 -0.95 -14.89
CA ALA A 73 -11.29 -1.34 -14.94
C ALA A 73 -10.34 -0.17 -14.65
N LEU A 74 -10.59 1.00 -15.26
CA LEU A 74 -9.82 2.22 -15.02
C LEU A 74 -9.93 2.66 -13.56
N TRP A 75 -11.14 2.62 -13.00
CA TRP A 75 -11.38 2.96 -11.60
C TRP A 75 -10.67 2.01 -10.63
N LEU A 76 -10.69 0.69 -10.90
CA LEU A 76 -9.92 -0.29 -10.12
C LEU A 76 -8.42 -0.04 -10.21
N SER A 77 -7.90 0.27 -11.40
CA SER A 77 -6.48 0.61 -11.59
C SER A 77 -6.09 1.86 -10.82
N LEU A 78 -6.94 2.89 -10.79
CA LEU A 78 -6.74 4.10 -9.98
C LEU A 78 -6.68 3.79 -8.48
N ILE A 79 -7.54 2.89 -7.98
CA ILE A 79 -7.51 2.47 -6.57
C ILE A 79 -6.21 1.72 -6.25
N LEU A 80 -5.80 0.80 -7.11
CA LEU A 80 -4.57 0.01 -6.93
C LEU A 80 -3.32 0.90 -6.96
N THR A 81 -3.24 1.85 -7.89
CA THR A 81 -2.14 2.82 -7.97
C THR A 81 -2.07 3.70 -6.73
N MET A 82 -3.21 4.24 -6.27
CA MET A 82 -3.26 4.99 -5.00
C MET A 82 -2.81 4.16 -3.80
N ARG A 83 -3.22 2.89 -3.70
CA ARG A 83 -2.75 1.96 -2.65
C ARG A 83 -1.25 1.72 -2.72
N LEU A 84 -0.69 1.53 -3.91
CA LEU A 84 0.73 1.31 -4.11
C LEU A 84 1.53 2.56 -3.73
N ILE A 85 1.10 3.75 -4.15
CA ILE A 85 1.72 5.02 -3.79
C ILE A 85 1.72 5.18 -2.27
N LEU A 86 0.57 4.96 -1.63
CA LEU A 86 0.47 5.10 -0.18
C LEU A 86 1.32 4.07 0.57
N LYS A 87 1.38 2.82 0.09
CA LYS A 87 2.25 1.78 0.67
C LYS A 87 3.72 2.17 0.56
N GLN A 88 4.16 2.66 -0.59
CA GLN A 88 5.54 3.14 -0.79
C GLN A 88 5.85 4.33 0.13
N LEU A 89 4.91 5.26 0.24
CA LEU A 89 5.05 6.44 1.06
C LEU A 89 5.12 6.05 2.55
N LEU A 90 4.25 5.17 3.03
CA LEU A 90 4.30 4.67 4.41
C LEU A 90 5.50 3.76 4.69
N SER A 91 6.08 3.13 3.67
CA SER A 91 7.31 2.33 3.78
C SER A 91 8.57 3.17 3.95
N TYR A 92 8.50 4.49 3.76
CA TYR A 92 9.63 5.38 4.02
C TYR A 92 9.84 5.53 5.53
N HIS A 93 10.83 4.82 6.07
CA HIS A 93 11.16 4.79 7.49
C HIS A 93 12.32 5.70 7.89
N HIS A 94 12.98 6.34 6.93
CA HIS A 94 14.20 7.13 7.20
C HIS A 94 13.93 8.32 8.14
N TRP A 95 12.73 8.89 8.08
CA TRP A 95 12.32 9.99 8.96
C TRP A 95 12.40 9.66 10.46
N MET A 96 12.25 8.39 10.85
CA MET A 96 12.27 7.97 12.26
C MET A 96 13.68 7.91 12.86
N PHE A 97 14.70 7.80 12.01
CA PHE A 97 16.10 7.72 12.43
C PHE A 97 16.82 9.08 12.32
N GLU A 98 16.15 10.12 11.81
CA GLU A 98 16.67 11.48 11.79
C GLU A 98 16.76 12.06 13.20
N GLN A 99 17.79 12.88 13.46
CA GLN A 99 17.98 13.53 14.74
C GLN A 99 16.82 14.51 15.01
N HIS A 100 16.22 14.39 16.18
CA HIS A 100 15.11 15.26 16.62
C HIS A 100 15.57 16.73 16.59
N GLY A 101 14.92 17.55 15.75
CA GLY A 101 15.20 18.99 15.62
C GLY A 101 15.74 19.43 14.26
N GLN A 102 16.33 18.53 13.45
CA GLN A 102 16.77 18.84 12.09
C GLN A 102 16.11 17.90 11.09
N MET A 103 14.93 18.31 10.59
CA MET A 103 14.20 17.54 9.56
C MET A 103 14.83 17.78 8.18
N SER A 104 15.22 16.71 7.49
CA SER A 104 15.70 16.79 6.12
C SER A 104 14.64 17.33 5.16
N ASN A 105 15.06 18.03 4.10
CA ASN A 105 14.17 18.50 3.03
C ASN A 105 13.40 17.34 2.40
N THR A 106 13.99 16.15 2.30
CA THR A 106 13.34 14.93 1.79
C THR A 106 12.17 14.52 2.67
N THR A 107 12.36 14.53 3.99
CA THR A 107 11.33 14.21 4.98
C THR A 107 10.21 15.25 5.00
N ARG A 108 10.51 16.52 4.75
CA ARG A 108 9.50 17.58 4.59
C ARG A 108 8.64 17.38 3.33
N VAL A 109 9.26 17.07 2.19
CA VAL A 109 8.55 16.77 0.93
C VAL A 109 7.71 15.50 1.10
N TRP A 110 8.27 14.46 1.70
CA TRP A 110 7.56 13.23 2.02
C TRP A 110 6.31 13.51 2.86
N LEU A 111 6.43 14.30 3.94
CA LEU A 111 5.30 14.62 4.82
C LEU A 111 4.22 15.44 4.10
N ALA A 112 4.62 16.34 3.20
CA ALA A 112 3.69 17.06 2.34
C ALA A 112 2.92 16.11 1.40
N LEU A 113 3.62 15.16 0.76
CA LEU A 113 3.00 14.12 -0.07
C LEU A 113 2.06 13.24 0.76
N VAL A 114 2.45 12.82 1.96
CA VAL A 114 1.60 12.02 2.85
C VAL A 114 0.32 12.77 3.16
N ARG A 115 0.40 14.07 3.45
CA ARG A 115 -0.80 14.89 3.72
C ARG A 115 -1.71 15.03 2.51
N ILE A 116 -1.17 15.09 1.30
CA ILE A 116 -1.96 15.17 0.06
C ILE A 116 -2.64 13.83 -0.23
N PHE A 117 -1.89 12.73 -0.18
CA PHE A 117 -2.38 11.38 -0.56
C PHE A 117 -3.20 10.69 0.55
N SER A 118 -2.95 11.00 1.83
CA SER A 118 -3.73 10.48 2.96
C SER A 118 -5.09 11.18 3.14
N GLY A 119 -5.35 12.28 2.43
CA GLY A 119 -6.63 12.99 2.51
C GLY A 119 -6.96 13.55 3.90
N ARG A 120 -8.16 14.17 4.02
CA ARG A 120 -8.55 14.97 5.20
C ARG A 120 -9.30 14.20 6.31
N LYS A 121 -9.81 12.99 6.02
CA LYS A 121 -10.61 12.18 6.97
C LYS A 121 -10.34 10.68 6.76
N PRO A 122 -9.24 10.14 7.33
CA PRO A 122 -9.02 8.71 7.32
C PRO A 122 -10.13 8.01 8.12
N LEU A 123 -10.84 7.08 7.48
CA LEU A 123 -11.75 6.18 8.17
C LEU A 123 -10.93 5.26 9.10
N LEU A 124 -11.44 4.92 10.26
CA LEU A 124 -10.76 4.04 11.22
C LEU A 124 -10.37 2.71 10.54
N TYR A 125 -9.13 2.26 10.70
CA TYR A 125 -8.54 1.05 10.06
C TYR A 125 -8.42 1.06 8.53
N SER A 126 -8.68 2.19 7.86
CA SER A 126 -8.64 2.26 6.41
C SER A 126 -7.24 2.03 5.80
N TYR A 127 -6.18 2.32 6.55
CA TYR A 127 -4.80 2.10 6.13
C TYR A 127 -4.17 0.80 6.62
N GLN A 128 -4.92 -0.02 7.36
CA GLN A 128 -4.37 -1.27 7.89
C GLN A 128 -3.84 -2.19 6.78
N GLY A 129 -4.50 -2.21 5.63
CA GLY A 129 -4.06 -2.99 4.46
C GLY A 129 -2.93 -2.35 3.64
N SER A 130 -2.51 -1.13 3.97
CA SER A 130 -1.42 -0.41 3.30
C SER A 130 -0.16 -0.29 4.16
N LEU A 131 -0.23 -0.68 5.44
CA LEU A 131 0.92 -0.70 6.32
C LEU A 131 1.90 -1.79 5.87
N PRO A 132 3.20 -1.47 5.74
CA PRO A 132 4.21 -2.48 5.45
C PRO A 132 4.30 -3.46 6.63
N HIS A 133 4.65 -4.72 6.32
CA HIS A 133 5.02 -5.67 7.36
C HIS A 133 6.27 -5.18 8.07
N LEU A 134 6.31 -5.32 9.39
CA LEU A 134 7.48 -4.94 10.17
C LEU A 134 8.64 -5.88 9.78
N PRO A 135 9.76 -5.36 9.27
CA PRO A 135 10.90 -6.21 8.95
C PRO A 135 11.53 -6.75 10.23
N VAL A 136 11.92 -8.02 10.20
CA VAL A 136 12.69 -8.63 11.30
C VAL A 136 14.13 -8.10 11.23
N PRO A 137 14.67 -7.51 12.32
CA PRO A 137 16.04 -7.01 12.33
C PRO A 137 17.06 -8.15 12.16
N ARG A 138 18.24 -7.84 11.62
CA ARG A 138 19.33 -8.83 11.52
C ARG A 138 19.82 -9.23 12.91
N ILE A 139 20.19 -10.50 13.12
CA ILE A 139 20.74 -10.97 14.41
C ILE A 139 21.91 -10.11 14.84
N LYS A 140 22.87 -9.84 13.95
CA LYS A 140 24.06 -9.03 14.27
C LYS A 140 23.71 -7.67 14.87
N ASP A 141 22.76 -6.97 14.24
CA ASP A 141 22.32 -5.65 14.72
C ASP A 141 21.63 -5.76 16.08
N THR A 142 20.85 -6.83 16.28
CA THR A 142 20.16 -7.11 17.54
C THR A 142 21.15 -7.44 18.66
N VAL A 143 22.16 -8.27 18.40
CA VAL A 143 23.20 -8.68 19.35
C VAL A 143 24.07 -7.48 19.74
N SER A 144 24.48 -6.65 18.78
CA SER A 144 25.25 -5.43 19.06
C SER A 144 24.47 -4.48 19.97
N ARG A 145 23.20 -4.19 19.63
CA ARG A 145 22.35 -3.31 20.44
C ARG A 145 22.04 -3.89 21.83
N TYR A 146 21.94 -5.22 21.94
CA TYR A 146 21.81 -5.89 23.22
C TYR A 146 23.06 -5.69 24.09
N LEU A 147 24.27 -5.92 23.55
CA LEU A 147 25.50 -5.71 24.30
C LEU A 147 25.69 -4.25 24.71
N GLU A 148 25.31 -3.29 23.86
CA GLU A 148 25.31 -1.87 24.22
C GLU A 148 24.34 -1.55 25.38
N SER A 149 23.15 -2.16 25.40
CA SER A 149 22.15 -1.88 26.44
C SER A 149 22.48 -2.49 27.80
N VAL A 150 23.14 -3.65 27.82
CA VAL A 150 23.57 -4.31 29.06
C VAL A 150 24.92 -3.83 29.58
N ARG A 151 25.73 -3.17 28.74
CA ARG A 151 27.04 -2.62 29.13
C ARG A 151 27.02 -1.75 30.39
N PRO A 152 26.10 -0.79 30.58
CA PRO A 152 26.05 0.00 31.82
C PRO A 152 25.50 -0.76 33.03
N LEU A 153 24.96 -1.97 32.84
CA LEU A 153 24.29 -2.76 33.88
C LEU A 153 25.16 -3.91 34.43
N LEU A 154 26.21 -4.28 33.72
CA LEU A 154 27.06 -5.44 34.02
C LEU A 154 28.46 -4.99 34.43
N GLU A 155 29.04 -5.70 35.40
CA GLU A 155 30.46 -5.58 35.71
C GLU A 155 31.32 -6.16 34.57
N GLU A 156 32.58 -5.73 34.46
CA GLU A 156 33.46 -6.04 33.31
C GLU A 156 33.60 -7.56 33.07
N GLU A 157 33.69 -8.36 34.13
CA GLU A 157 33.81 -9.82 34.02
C GLU A 157 32.53 -10.47 33.50
N GLN A 158 31.37 -10.02 33.99
CA GLN A 158 30.06 -10.48 33.53
C GLN A 158 29.79 -10.06 32.10
N TYR A 159 30.18 -8.84 31.73
CA TYR A 159 30.08 -8.32 30.38
C TYR A 159 30.93 -9.13 29.39
N ARG A 160 32.16 -9.50 29.77
CA ARG A 160 33.03 -10.34 28.95
C ARG A 160 32.43 -11.73 28.70
N ARG A 161 31.87 -12.34 29.75
CA ARG A 161 31.16 -13.63 29.63
C ARG A 161 29.93 -13.51 28.72
N MET A 162 29.15 -12.45 28.89
CA MET A 162 27.96 -12.20 28.07
C MET A 162 28.30 -11.97 26.60
N SER A 163 29.36 -11.21 26.34
CA SER A 163 29.85 -10.94 24.98
C SER A 163 30.28 -12.21 24.26
N CYS A 164 30.94 -13.13 24.97
CA CYS A 164 31.30 -14.44 24.43
C CYS A 164 30.06 -15.27 24.05
N LEU A 165 29.10 -15.39 24.97
CA LEU A 165 27.84 -16.13 24.74
C LEU A 165 27.03 -15.53 23.59
N ALA A 166 26.97 -14.20 23.51
CA ALA A 166 26.25 -13.49 22.45
C ALA A 166 26.90 -13.71 21.07
N GLY A 167 28.23 -13.75 21.00
CA GLY A 167 28.96 -14.10 19.78
C GLY A 167 28.73 -15.57 19.37
N GLU A 168 28.76 -16.49 20.33
CA GLU A 168 28.45 -17.91 20.06
C GLU A 168 27.01 -18.07 19.54
N PHE A 169 26.04 -17.35 20.12
CA PHE A 169 24.66 -17.33 19.66
C PHE A 169 24.53 -16.77 18.23
N GLU A 170 25.23 -15.67 17.92
CA GLU A 170 25.22 -15.06 16.58
C GLU A 170 25.70 -16.03 15.49
N HIS A 171 26.71 -16.86 15.79
CA HIS A 171 27.28 -17.80 14.83
C HIS A 171 26.57 -19.16 14.76
N SER A 172 25.90 -19.60 15.84
CA SER A 172 25.32 -20.94 15.95
C SER A 172 23.79 -20.95 15.85
N LEU A 173 23.10 -20.77 16.98
CA LEU A 173 21.66 -20.95 17.12
C LEU A 173 20.87 -19.77 16.54
N GLY A 174 21.41 -18.56 16.59
CA GLY A 174 20.77 -17.33 16.16
C GLY A 174 20.22 -17.43 14.73
N PRO A 175 21.04 -17.75 13.71
CA PRO A 175 20.59 -17.82 12.32
C PRO A 175 19.45 -18.82 12.10
N ARG A 176 19.51 -19.96 12.80
CA ARG A 176 18.46 -20.98 12.72
C ARG A 176 17.15 -20.49 13.35
N LEU A 177 17.22 -19.79 14.49
CA LEU A 177 16.03 -19.22 15.13
C LEU A 177 15.44 -18.06 14.33
N GLN A 178 16.26 -17.19 13.75
CA GLN A 178 15.78 -16.09 12.89
C GLN A 178 15.06 -16.62 11.65
N TRP A 179 15.42 -17.80 11.15
CA TRP A 179 14.72 -18.43 10.02
C TRP A 179 13.29 -18.89 10.37
N TYR A 180 13.00 -19.19 11.65
CA TYR A 180 11.66 -19.59 12.10
C TYR A 180 10.76 -18.41 12.49
N LEU A 181 11.27 -17.17 12.50
CA LEU A 181 10.57 -15.93 12.87
C LEU A 181 10.04 -15.19 11.65
#